data_AF-A0A3P1V965-F1
#
_entry.id   AF-A0A3P1V965-F1
#
_cell.length_a   1.000
_cell.length_b   1.000
_cell.length_c   1.000
_cell.angle_alpha   90.00
_cell.angle_beta   90.00
_cell.angle_gamma   90.00
#
_symmetry.space_group_name_H-M   'P 1'
#
loop_
_entity.id
_entity.type
_entity.pdbx_description
1 polymer ?
#
loop_
_entity_poly.entity_id
_entity_poly.type
_entity_poly.pdbx_seq_one_letter_code
_entity_poly.pdbx_strand_id
1 'polypeptide(L)'
;MSEIPEAAEARNPGTPPERLGDLADAFPELHRLIVVNPACPPDLRSWILEEVKDPMARRAWQAHQKAQAGEATTTQMPAVGSAPTAPMPALGRQGAPPAGVPRAGAPYAAQAAPRRRSSGCLVASVLTAGVLVLAGSCTAYVASQLSGGSGGSSASSSQEAQADPAPVDAISADLIQSPSLNISCEIGTDSVSCSIAERYYAENGQEDCDASLFSLTTTESTALACGEEFIGVEGQQVHTLEYGTSAANDTYACSSEETGMTCWNQWTGHGFTLNRTSYETF
;
A
#
# COMPACT_ATOMS: atom_id res chain seq x y z
N MET A 1 -28.02 2.16 -12.64
CA MET A 1 -27.78 0.77 -12.19
C MET A 1 -28.66 0.56 -10.98
N SER A 2 -29.67 -0.30 -11.09
CA SER A 2 -30.55 -0.61 -9.96
C SER A 2 -29.74 -1.42 -8.96
N GLU A 3 -29.58 -0.92 -7.73
CA GLU A 3 -29.00 -1.73 -6.66
C GLU A 3 -29.82 -3.02 -6.51
N ILE A 4 -29.12 -4.14 -6.41
CA ILE A 4 -29.71 -5.43 -6.09
C ILE A 4 -30.32 -5.30 -4.68
N PRO A 5 -31.62 -5.55 -4.47
CA PRO A 5 -32.29 -5.29 -3.18
C PRO A 5 -31.63 -6.04 -2.00
N GLU A 6 -31.00 -7.16 -2.28
CA GLU A 6 -30.24 -7.99 -1.35
C GLU A 6 -28.98 -7.27 -0.80
N ALA A 7 -28.38 -6.36 -1.56
CA ALA A 7 -27.25 -5.55 -1.09
C ALA A 7 -27.67 -4.52 -0.03
N ALA A 8 -28.88 -3.97 -0.15
CA ALA A 8 -29.45 -3.09 0.87
C ALA A 8 -29.79 -3.88 2.15
N GLU A 9 -30.30 -5.10 2.00
CA GLU A 9 -30.57 -6.01 3.11
C GLU A 9 -29.28 -6.43 3.84
N ALA A 10 -28.20 -6.72 3.12
CA ALA A 10 -26.90 -7.06 3.69
C ALA A 10 -26.27 -5.91 4.52
N ARG A 11 -26.57 -4.65 4.20
CA ARG A 11 -26.08 -3.46 4.93
C ARG A 11 -26.98 -3.06 6.10
N ASN A 12 -28.23 -3.53 6.12
CA ASN A 12 -29.20 -3.10 7.10
C ASN A 12 -28.86 -3.71 8.49
N PRO A 13 -28.64 -2.88 9.53
CA PRO A 13 -28.32 -3.36 10.87
C PRO A 13 -29.49 -4.09 11.55
N GLY A 14 -30.71 -3.97 11.02
CA GLY A 14 -31.89 -4.69 11.49
C GLY A 14 -32.14 -6.03 10.80
N THR A 15 -31.28 -6.46 9.86
CA THR A 15 -31.44 -7.73 9.16
C THR A 15 -31.22 -8.91 10.12
N PRO A 16 -32.13 -9.89 10.19
CA PRO A 16 -31.99 -11.04 11.09
C PRO A 16 -30.69 -11.82 10.81
N PRO A 17 -30.05 -12.39 11.84
CA PRO A 17 -28.78 -13.09 11.65
C PRO A 17 -28.89 -14.34 10.75
N GLU A 18 -30.00 -15.07 10.82
CA GLU A 18 -30.30 -16.19 9.92
C GLU A 18 -30.36 -15.73 8.46
N ARG A 19 -31.02 -14.59 8.22
CA ARG A 19 -31.16 -14.00 6.90
C ARG A 19 -29.81 -13.54 6.32
N LEU A 20 -28.90 -13.07 7.17
CA LEU A 20 -27.52 -12.76 6.76
C LEU A 20 -26.74 -14.02 6.35
N GLY A 21 -27.02 -15.17 6.97
CA GLY A 21 -26.49 -16.46 6.54
C GLY A 21 -26.99 -16.85 5.15
N ASP A 22 -28.30 -16.78 4.92
CA ASP A 22 -28.90 -17.07 3.62
C ASP A 22 -28.31 -16.19 2.50
N LEU A 23 -28.12 -14.90 2.79
CA LEU A 23 -27.51 -13.95 1.85
C LEU A 23 -26.04 -14.27 1.59
N ALA A 24 -25.29 -14.72 2.60
CA ALA A 24 -23.89 -15.10 2.44
C ALA A 24 -23.75 -16.36 1.57
N ASP A 25 -24.66 -17.32 1.70
CA ASP A 25 -24.64 -18.55 0.91
C ASP A 25 -25.08 -18.32 -0.54
N ALA A 26 -26.10 -17.48 -0.74
CA ALA A 26 -26.67 -17.22 -2.06
C ALA A 26 -25.87 -16.22 -2.90
N PHE A 27 -25.18 -15.27 -2.26
CA PHE A 27 -24.52 -14.14 -2.93
C PHE A 27 -23.11 -13.87 -2.35
N PRO A 28 -22.07 -14.55 -2.86
CA PRO A 28 -20.70 -14.38 -2.39
C PRO A 28 -20.19 -12.93 -2.48
N GLU A 29 -20.67 -12.14 -3.44
CA GLU A 29 -20.33 -10.72 -3.61
C GLU A 29 -20.81 -9.83 -2.45
N LEU A 30 -21.75 -10.32 -1.63
CA LEU A 30 -22.26 -9.63 -0.45
C LEU A 30 -21.43 -9.91 0.80
N HIS A 31 -20.47 -10.84 0.78
CA HIS A 31 -19.59 -11.15 1.92
C HIS A 31 -18.92 -9.88 2.47
N ARG A 32 -18.50 -8.96 1.58
CA ARG A 32 -17.95 -7.65 1.96
C ARG A 32 -18.89 -6.74 2.75
N LEU A 33 -20.21 -6.86 2.54
CA LEU A 33 -21.23 -6.06 3.21
C LEU A 33 -21.68 -6.76 4.51
N ILE A 34 -21.82 -8.08 4.46
CA ILE A 34 -22.27 -8.90 5.60
C ILE A 34 -21.24 -8.88 6.73
N VAL A 35 -19.94 -8.98 6.42
CA VAL A 35 -18.87 -9.06 7.43
C VAL A 35 -18.82 -7.83 8.35
N VAL A 36 -19.17 -6.65 7.85
CA VAL A 36 -19.22 -5.38 8.59
C VAL A 36 -20.61 -5.05 9.13
N ASN A 37 -21.61 -5.90 8.87
CA ASN A 37 -22.94 -5.73 9.44
C ASN A 37 -22.90 -5.99 10.96
N PRO A 38 -23.39 -5.07 11.82
CA PRO A 38 -23.39 -5.26 13.26
C PRO A 38 -24.23 -6.46 13.73
N ALA A 39 -25.25 -6.86 12.96
CA ALA A 39 -26.07 -8.04 13.24
C ALA A 39 -25.46 -9.36 12.71
N CYS A 40 -24.32 -9.32 12.03
CA CYS A 40 -23.66 -10.52 11.52
C CYS A 40 -23.15 -11.41 12.69
N PRO A 41 -23.57 -12.70 12.76
CA PRO A 41 -23.08 -13.65 13.75
C PRO A 41 -21.56 -13.75 13.73
N PRO A 42 -20.89 -13.92 14.89
CA PRO A 42 -19.45 -14.10 14.93
C PRO A 42 -18.98 -15.35 14.17
N ASP A 43 -19.74 -16.45 14.23
CA ASP A 43 -19.41 -17.69 13.53
C ASP A 43 -19.53 -17.56 12.01
N LEU A 44 -20.52 -16.82 11.53
CA LEU A 44 -20.65 -16.50 10.10
C LEU A 44 -19.50 -15.59 9.66
N ARG A 45 -19.17 -14.59 10.48
CA ARG A 45 -18.08 -13.66 10.21
C ARG A 45 -16.73 -14.37 10.13
N SER A 46 -16.44 -15.29 11.05
CA SER A 46 -15.20 -16.08 11.02
C SER A 46 -15.17 -17.02 9.82
N TRP A 47 -16.28 -17.67 9.48
CA TRP A 47 -16.37 -18.52 8.28
C TRP A 47 -16.05 -17.74 6.99
N ILE A 48 -16.60 -16.54 6.82
CA ILE A 48 -16.30 -15.67 5.65
C ILE A 48 -14.79 -15.33 5.60
N LEU A 49 -14.18 -15.02 6.75
CA LEU A 49 -12.81 -14.54 6.82
C LEU A 49 -11.75 -15.66 6.73
N GLU A 50 -12.03 -16.82 7.33
CA GLU A 50 -11.04 -17.89 7.55
C GLU A 50 -11.24 -19.07 6.60
N GLU A 51 -12.49 -19.43 6.29
CA GLU A 51 -12.81 -20.59 5.46
C GLU A 51 -12.94 -20.18 3.99
N VAL A 52 -13.81 -19.20 3.69
CA VAL A 52 -13.99 -18.66 2.34
C VAL A 52 -12.77 -17.84 1.92
N LYS A 53 -12.15 -17.13 2.88
CA LYS A 53 -10.98 -16.25 2.67
C LYS A 53 -11.23 -15.18 1.61
N ASP A 54 -12.44 -14.63 1.54
CA ASP A 54 -12.73 -13.52 0.62
C ASP A 54 -11.83 -12.30 0.95
N PRO A 55 -10.96 -11.85 0.02
CA PRO A 55 -10.10 -10.71 0.23
C PRO A 55 -10.87 -9.40 0.45
N MET A 56 -12.02 -9.22 -0.19
CA MET A 56 -12.82 -8.00 -0.07
C MET A 56 -13.53 -7.93 1.28
N ALA A 57 -14.09 -9.03 1.76
CA ALA A 57 -14.62 -9.12 3.11
C ALA A 57 -13.55 -8.88 4.19
N ARG A 58 -12.33 -9.39 3.99
CA ARG A 58 -11.22 -9.16 4.91
C ARG A 58 -10.82 -7.69 4.99
N ARG A 59 -10.70 -7.01 3.84
CA ARG A 59 -10.41 -5.57 3.77
C ARG A 59 -11.50 -4.75 4.46
N ALA A 60 -12.78 -5.06 4.19
CA ALA A 60 -13.91 -4.37 4.81
C ALA A 60 -13.91 -4.53 6.34
N TRP A 61 -13.68 -5.75 6.84
CA TRP A 61 -13.61 -6.03 8.28
C TRP A 61 -12.43 -5.33 8.97
N GLN A 62 -11.25 -5.32 8.35
CA GLN A 62 -10.08 -4.62 8.88
C GLN A 62 -10.29 -3.10 8.92
N ALA A 63 -10.87 -2.51 7.86
CA ALA A 63 -11.21 -1.10 7.83
C ALA A 63 -12.20 -0.73 8.94
N HIS A 64 -13.22 -1.57 9.17
CA HIS A 64 -14.19 -1.38 10.25
C HIS A 64 -13.53 -1.42 11.64
N GLN A 65 -12.61 -2.37 11.88
CA GLN A 65 -11.84 -2.43 13.13
C GLN A 65 -10.95 -1.19 13.35
N LYS A 66 -10.26 -0.72 12.30
CA LYS A 66 -9.43 0.49 12.36
C LYS A 66 -10.28 1.72 12.68
N ALA A 67 -11.46 1.85 12.08
CA ALA A 67 -12.41 2.93 12.39
C ALA A 67 -12.89 2.89 13.86
N GLN A 68 -13.24 1.70 14.37
CA GLN A 68 -13.64 1.55 15.77
C GLN A 68 -12.48 1.84 16.75
N ALA A 69 -11.23 1.51 16.39
CA ALA A 69 -10.05 1.83 17.20
C ALA A 69 -9.73 3.34 17.25
N GLY A 70 -9.95 4.06 16.14
CA GLY A 70 -9.82 5.51 16.07
C GLY A 70 -10.89 6.25 16.90
N GLU A 71 -12.11 5.72 16.93
CA GLU A 71 -13.22 6.31 17.69
C GLU A 71 -13.11 6.04 19.20
N ALA A 72 -12.55 4.89 19.60
CA ALA A 72 -12.23 4.58 21.00
C ALA A 72 -11.16 5.50 21.61
N THR A 73 -10.30 6.10 20.78
CA THR A 73 -9.25 7.04 21.21
C THR A 73 -9.78 8.47 21.41
N THR A 74 -10.89 8.83 20.75
CA THR A 74 -11.50 10.18 20.84
C THR A 74 -12.49 10.31 22.01
N THR A 75 -12.98 9.21 22.57
CA THR A 75 -13.82 9.23 23.79
C THR A 75 -12.98 9.18 25.07
N GLN A 76 -11.93 10.00 25.15
CA GLN A 76 -11.24 10.25 26.42
C GLN A 76 -10.78 11.70 26.48
N MET A 77 -11.74 12.63 26.60
CA MET A 77 -11.47 13.98 27.08
C MET A 77 -11.06 13.91 28.56
N PRO A 78 -9.89 14.45 28.97
CA PRO A 78 -9.57 14.58 30.38
C PRO A 78 -10.33 15.78 30.95
N ALA A 79 -11.21 15.52 31.93
CA ALA A 79 -11.71 16.56 32.80
C ALA A 79 -10.55 17.14 33.62
N VAL A 80 -10.25 18.41 33.39
CA VAL A 80 -9.29 19.20 34.16
C VAL A 80 -9.81 19.34 35.59
N GLY A 81 -9.00 18.97 36.59
CA GLY A 81 -9.15 19.51 37.94
C GLY A 81 -8.63 18.66 39.11
N SER A 82 -7.41 19.01 39.54
CA SER A 82 -6.88 18.93 40.91
C SER A 82 -6.10 17.67 41.34
N ALA A 83 -4.87 17.94 41.78
CA ALA A 83 -3.81 17.02 42.21
C ALA A 83 -3.92 16.66 43.73
N PRO A 84 -2.89 16.08 44.39
CA PRO A 84 -2.86 14.69 44.80
C PRO A 84 -2.87 14.49 46.33
N THR A 85 -3.21 13.30 46.83
CA THR A 85 -2.89 12.89 48.21
C THR A 85 -2.53 11.41 48.27
N ALA A 86 -1.50 11.13 49.05
CA ALA A 86 -0.67 9.93 49.11
C ALA A 86 -1.39 8.58 49.35
N PRO A 87 -0.75 7.44 49.02
CA PRO A 87 -1.26 6.11 49.34
C PRO A 87 -0.91 5.69 50.78
N MET A 88 -1.87 5.08 51.47
CA MET A 88 -1.64 4.27 52.68
C MET A 88 -1.76 2.77 52.35
N PRO A 89 -1.08 1.88 53.10
CA PRO A 89 -1.08 0.44 52.86
C PRO A 89 -2.23 -0.25 53.60
N ALA A 90 -2.89 -1.22 52.97
CA ALA A 90 -3.82 -2.13 53.63
C ALA A 90 -3.24 -3.55 53.65
N LEU A 91 -3.02 -4.04 54.87
CA LEU A 91 -2.60 -5.38 55.23
C LEU A 91 -3.79 -6.36 55.22
N GLY A 92 -3.52 -7.61 54.81
CA GLY A 92 -4.34 -8.79 55.10
C GLY A 92 -5.20 -9.26 53.91
N ARG A 93 -5.45 -10.55 53.68
CA ARG A 93 -5.22 -11.75 54.50
C ARG A 93 -5.43 -12.98 53.59
N GLN A 94 -4.67 -14.03 53.89
CA GLN A 94 -4.64 -15.33 53.23
C GLN A 94 -6.01 -16.06 53.30
N GLY A 95 -6.33 -16.83 52.25
CA GLY A 95 -7.43 -17.79 52.23
C GLY A 95 -7.26 -18.77 51.07
N ALA A 96 -6.99 -20.04 51.39
CA ALA A 96 -6.74 -21.17 50.51
C ALA A 96 -8.08 -21.83 50.02
N PRO A 97 -8.03 -22.91 49.17
CA PRO A 97 -9.02 -23.22 48.12
C PRO A 97 -10.15 -24.18 48.54
N PRO A 98 -10.98 -24.61 47.57
CA PRO A 98 -11.21 -26.05 47.45
C PRO A 98 -11.15 -26.61 46.02
N ALA A 99 -11.08 -27.94 45.99
CA ALA A 99 -10.75 -28.86 44.92
C ALA A 99 -11.96 -29.42 44.12
N GLY A 100 -11.63 -30.09 43.01
CA GLY A 100 -12.42 -31.16 42.35
C GLY A 100 -13.34 -30.67 41.23
N VAL A 101 -13.48 -31.29 40.05
CA VAL A 101 -13.21 -32.67 39.59
C VAL A 101 -13.17 -32.69 38.03
N PRO A 102 -12.70 -33.79 37.38
CA PRO A 102 -12.18 -33.79 36.01
C PRO A 102 -13.19 -34.26 34.95
N ARG A 103 -12.90 -34.02 33.66
CA ARG A 103 -13.41 -34.87 32.58
C ARG A 103 -12.39 -35.05 31.46
N ALA A 104 -12.11 -36.32 31.18
CA ALA A 104 -11.23 -36.84 30.15
C ALA A 104 -11.86 -36.76 28.74
N GLY A 105 -11.00 -36.71 27.73
CA GLY A 105 -11.39 -36.86 26.32
C GLY A 105 -10.19 -36.82 25.36
N ALA A 106 -9.48 -37.95 25.27
CA ALA A 106 -8.67 -38.49 24.16
C ALA A 106 -7.79 -37.56 23.25
N PRO A 107 -6.49 -37.84 23.12
CA PRO A 107 -5.74 -37.54 21.91
C PRO A 107 -5.73 -38.75 20.96
N TYR A 108 -6.10 -38.53 19.69
CA TYR A 108 -5.85 -39.49 18.63
C TYR A 108 -4.40 -39.35 18.17
N ALA A 109 -3.66 -40.44 18.27
CA ALA A 109 -2.29 -40.57 17.78
C ALA A 109 -2.30 -41.08 16.33
N ALA A 110 -1.48 -40.46 15.47
CA ALA A 110 -0.74 -41.12 14.38
C ALA A 110 0.16 -40.05 13.72
N GLN A 111 1.49 -40.11 13.88
CA GLN A 111 2.46 -40.76 12.97
C GLN A 111 2.62 -40.00 11.63
N ALA A 112 3.79 -39.71 11.05
CA ALA A 112 5.19 -39.93 11.38
C ALA A 112 6.09 -39.16 10.38
N ALA A 113 7.11 -38.47 10.90
CA ALA A 113 8.51 -38.52 10.42
C ALA A 113 8.89 -37.95 9.01
N PRO A 114 10.19 -37.95 8.61
CA PRO A 114 11.10 -36.80 8.77
C PRO A 114 11.84 -36.41 7.47
N ARG A 115 12.43 -35.21 7.38
CA ARG A 115 13.63 -34.89 6.54
C ARG A 115 14.15 -33.47 6.86
N ARG A 116 15.39 -33.34 7.36
CA ARG A 116 16.69 -33.26 6.64
C ARG A 116 16.97 -31.79 6.23
N ARG A 117 17.69 -31.02 7.04
CA ARG A 117 19.18 -30.79 7.02
C ARG A 117 19.61 -29.74 5.98
N SER A 118 20.52 -28.86 6.41
CA SER A 118 21.30 -27.84 5.67
C SER A 118 20.60 -26.48 5.54
N SER A 119 21.24 -25.31 5.72
CA SER A 119 22.66 -24.95 5.72
C SER A 119 22.90 -23.78 6.66
N GLY A 120 23.92 -23.89 7.51
CA GLY A 120 24.48 -22.77 8.26
C GLY A 120 25.74 -22.23 7.56
N CYS A 121 25.90 -20.91 7.65
CA CYS A 121 27.12 -20.12 7.66
C CYS A 121 28.30 -20.54 6.77
N LEU A 122 28.55 -19.73 5.72
CA LEU A 122 29.92 -19.39 5.33
C LEU A 122 30.09 -17.87 5.35
N VAL A 123 30.99 -17.48 6.24
CA VAL A 123 31.53 -16.15 6.46
C VAL A 123 32.75 -15.97 5.56
N ALA A 124 32.94 -14.74 5.06
CA ALA A 124 34.21 -14.13 4.65
C ALA A 124 34.81 -14.42 3.25
N SER A 125 35.53 -13.39 2.76
CA SER A 125 36.23 -13.17 1.47
C SER A 125 35.31 -12.78 0.32
N VAL A 126 35.28 -11.53 -0.16
CA VAL A 126 36.34 -10.85 -0.91
C VAL A 126 36.24 -9.32 -0.70
N LEU A 127 37.15 -8.74 0.09
CA LEU A 127 37.32 -7.29 0.29
C LEU A 127 38.73 -6.80 -0.09
N THR A 128 39.40 -7.46 -1.04
CA THR A 128 40.80 -7.14 -1.37
C THR A 128 41.10 -7.22 -2.86
N ALA A 129 40.43 -6.39 -3.68
CA ALA A 129 40.84 -6.19 -5.09
C ALA A 129 40.33 -4.88 -5.73
N GLY A 130 40.17 -3.79 -4.97
CA GLY A 130 39.68 -2.50 -5.49
C GLY A 130 40.54 -1.28 -5.14
N VAL A 131 41.76 -1.48 -4.60
CA VAL A 131 42.64 -0.41 -4.09
C VAL A 131 43.87 -0.18 -5.00
N LEU A 132 43.88 -0.71 -6.23
CA LEU A 132 45.06 -0.68 -7.11
C LEU A 132 44.80 -0.12 -8.52
N VAL A 133 44.06 0.98 -8.64
CA VAL A 133 44.06 1.82 -9.88
C VAL A 133 44.06 3.34 -9.57
N LEU A 134 44.45 3.76 -8.37
CA LEU A 134 44.52 5.18 -7.95
C LEU A 134 45.91 5.82 -8.05
N ALA A 135 46.79 5.34 -8.96
CA ALA A 135 48.18 5.83 -9.04
C ALA A 135 48.77 5.94 -10.46
N GLY A 136 47.92 6.15 -11.50
CA GLY A 136 48.35 6.13 -12.90
C GLY A 136 48.22 7.43 -13.71
N SER A 137 47.55 8.47 -13.20
CA SER A 137 47.06 9.56 -14.06
C SER A 137 47.56 10.96 -13.69
N CYS A 138 48.71 11.08 -13.02
CA CYS A 138 49.16 12.35 -12.44
C CYS A 138 50.42 12.99 -13.07
N THR A 139 50.88 12.60 -14.25
CA THR A 139 52.17 13.14 -14.78
C THR A 139 52.20 13.57 -16.26
N ALA A 140 51.07 13.83 -16.92
CA ALA A 140 51.12 14.24 -18.34
C ALA A 140 50.09 15.28 -18.82
N TYR A 141 49.46 16.06 -17.94
CA TYR A 141 48.65 17.21 -18.38
C TYR A 141 48.85 18.47 -17.50
N VAL A 142 50.08 18.68 -17.01
CA VAL A 142 50.46 19.89 -16.24
C VAL A 142 51.32 20.83 -17.11
N ALA A 143 51.16 20.82 -18.43
CA ALA A 143 52.02 21.58 -19.36
C ALA A 143 51.26 22.31 -20.49
N SER A 144 50.01 22.68 -20.28
CA SER A 144 49.27 23.62 -21.13
C SER A 144 48.02 24.04 -20.35
N GLN A 145 47.98 25.15 -19.62
CA GLN A 145 47.93 26.50 -20.17
C GLN A 145 48.26 27.50 -19.05
N LEU A 146 49.44 28.11 -19.09
CA LEU A 146 49.64 29.44 -18.49
C LEU A 146 49.29 30.46 -19.56
N SER A 147 48.04 30.90 -19.59
CA SER A 147 47.60 32.06 -20.38
C SER A 147 46.35 32.67 -19.76
N GLY A 148 46.58 33.74 -19.01
CA GLY A 148 45.82 35.00 -19.02
C GLY A 148 44.31 34.99 -18.80
N GLY A 149 43.88 35.69 -17.75
CA GLY A 149 42.59 36.40 -17.75
C GLY A 149 41.80 36.28 -16.46
N SER A 150 41.85 37.30 -15.61
CA SER A 150 40.86 37.53 -14.57
C SER A 150 39.48 37.80 -15.20
N GLY A 151 38.45 37.10 -14.75
CA GLY A 151 37.06 37.43 -15.09
C GLY A 151 36.11 36.26 -14.94
N GLY A 152 35.33 36.26 -13.85
CA GLY A 152 34.03 35.60 -13.76
C GLY A 152 34.01 34.09 -13.94
N SER A 153 34.00 33.37 -12.83
CA SER A 153 33.50 32.00 -12.77
C SER A 153 32.06 31.95 -13.29
N SER A 154 31.87 31.51 -14.52
CA SER A 154 30.66 30.80 -14.94
C SER A 154 31.14 29.44 -15.42
N ALA A 155 31.35 28.54 -14.45
CA ALA A 155 31.34 27.13 -14.72
C ALA A 155 29.92 26.81 -15.22
N SER A 156 29.74 26.84 -16.53
CA SER A 156 28.60 26.22 -17.18
C SER A 156 28.79 24.72 -17.00
N SER A 157 28.37 24.21 -15.84
CA SER A 157 28.06 22.80 -15.71
C SER A 157 26.95 22.53 -16.70
N SER A 158 27.25 21.79 -17.76
CA SER A 158 26.23 21.09 -18.54
C SER A 158 25.61 20.04 -17.61
N GLN A 159 24.74 20.50 -16.72
CA GLN A 159 23.76 19.64 -16.07
C GLN A 159 22.77 19.30 -17.19
N GLU A 160 22.63 18.01 -17.47
CA GLU A 160 21.51 17.51 -18.25
C GLU A 160 20.25 18.08 -17.60
N ALA A 161 19.51 18.89 -18.34
CA ALA A 161 18.29 19.49 -17.82
C ALA A 161 17.19 18.44 -17.94
N GLN A 162 16.40 18.27 -16.88
CA GLN A 162 15.18 17.47 -16.93
C GLN A 162 14.27 17.97 -18.07
N ALA A 163 13.74 17.04 -18.86
CA ALA A 163 12.82 17.36 -19.95
C ALA A 163 11.48 17.92 -19.43
N ASP A 164 10.98 17.35 -18.33
CA ASP A 164 9.74 17.79 -17.67
C ASP A 164 9.86 17.66 -16.14
N PRO A 165 10.43 18.68 -15.46
CA PRO A 165 10.66 18.62 -14.02
C PRO A 165 9.34 18.60 -13.23
N ALA A 166 9.32 17.87 -12.11
CA ALA A 166 8.18 17.88 -11.21
C ALA A 166 7.86 19.29 -10.67
N PRO A 167 6.59 19.57 -10.32
CA PRO A 167 6.23 20.78 -9.58
C PRO A 167 7.05 20.94 -8.30
N VAL A 168 7.43 22.17 -7.96
CA VAL A 168 8.31 22.48 -6.80
C VAL A 168 7.68 22.14 -5.45
N ASP A 169 6.36 21.97 -5.41
CA ASP A 169 5.55 21.62 -4.26
C ASP A 169 5.15 20.13 -4.25
N ALA A 170 5.71 19.32 -5.16
CA ALA A 170 5.50 17.88 -5.15
C ALA A 170 6.00 17.26 -3.84
N ILE A 171 5.16 16.43 -3.22
CA ILE A 171 5.51 15.70 -2.00
C ILE A 171 6.34 14.45 -2.33
N SER A 172 7.15 13.97 -1.38
CA SER A 172 7.84 12.70 -1.54
C SER A 172 6.95 11.54 -1.06
N ALA A 173 6.60 10.63 -1.96
CA ALA A 173 5.86 9.41 -1.66
C ALA A 173 6.16 8.33 -2.70
N ASP A 174 6.45 7.12 -2.24
CA ASP A 174 6.72 5.98 -3.13
C ASP A 174 5.43 5.31 -3.60
N LEU A 175 4.34 5.50 -2.85
CA LEU A 175 3.06 4.88 -3.14
C LEU A 175 1.95 5.90 -2.94
N ILE A 176 1.19 6.12 -4.00
CA ILE A 176 0.16 7.14 -4.07
C ILE A 176 -1.16 6.56 -4.57
N GLN A 177 -2.24 7.26 -4.29
CA GLN A 177 -3.56 6.97 -4.82
C GLN A 177 -4.33 8.24 -5.13
N SER A 178 -5.22 8.16 -6.10
CA SER A 178 -6.17 9.24 -6.41
C SER A 178 -7.20 9.43 -5.28
N PRO A 179 -7.83 10.62 -5.16
CA PRO A 179 -8.89 10.86 -4.16
C PRO A 179 -10.11 9.95 -4.36
N SER A 180 -10.37 9.56 -5.62
CA SER A 180 -11.43 8.62 -5.97
C SER A 180 -11.15 7.17 -5.53
N LEU A 181 -9.91 6.87 -5.13
CA LEU A 181 -9.42 5.53 -4.78
C LEU A 181 -9.51 4.50 -5.92
N ASN A 182 -9.74 4.96 -7.16
CA ASN A 182 -9.82 4.08 -8.32
C ASN A 182 -8.46 3.83 -8.98
N ILE A 183 -7.52 4.77 -8.81
CA ILE A 183 -6.16 4.72 -9.34
C ILE A 183 -5.17 4.68 -8.17
N SER A 184 -4.23 3.74 -8.23
CA SER A 184 -3.08 3.64 -7.32
C SER A 184 -1.80 3.47 -8.12
N CYS A 185 -0.74 4.14 -7.68
CA CYS A 185 0.55 4.14 -8.37
C CYS A 185 1.72 3.94 -7.40
N GLU A 186 2.76 3.30 -7.90
CA GLU A 186 4.06 3.17 -7.26
C GLU A 186 5.09 3.99 -8.04
N ILE A 187 5.76 4.91 -7.35
CA ILE A 187 6.87 5.72 -7.84
C ILE A 187 8.16 5.06 -7.37
N GLY A 188 8.67 4.14 -8.19
CA GLY A 188 9.90 3.42 -7.92
C GLY A 188 11.15 4.19 -8.32
N THR A 189 12.32 3.57 -8.11
CA THR A 189 13.62 4.11 -8.54
C THR A 189 13.82 4.00 -10.04
N ASP A 190 13.30 2.93 -10.64
CA ASP A 190 13.57 2.56 -12.03
C ASP A 190 12.33 2.64 -12.92
N SER A 191 11.13 2.80 -12.34
CA SER A 191 9.88 2.93 -13.07
C SER A 191 8.83 3.68 -12.26
N VAL A 192 7.83 4.24 -12.95
CA VAL A 192 6.56 4.63 -12.35
C VAL A 192 5.44 3.78 -12.95
N SER A 193 4.62 3.20 -12.10
CA SER A 193 3.57 2.28 -12.52
C SER A 193 2.26 2.57 -11.83
N CYS A 194 1.16 2.56 -12.59
CA CYS A 194 -0.17 2.80 -12.08
C CYS A 194 -1.10 1.65 -12.44
N SER A 195 -2.07 1.39 -11.57
CA SER A 195 -3.17 0.46 -11.80
C SER A 195 -4.51 1.17 -11.60
N ILE A 196 -5.50 0.84 -12.43
CA ILE A 196 -6.87 1.33 -12.36
C ILE A 196 -7.85 0.16 -12.38
N ALA A 197 -8.81 0.18 -11.46
CA ALA A 197 -9.82 -0.87 -11.35
C ALA A 197 -11.00 -0.64 -12.28
N GLU A 198 -11.80 0.40 -12.00
CA GLU A 198 -12.98 0.73 -12.78
C GLU A 198 -12.60 1.57 -14.00
N ARG A 199 -12.91 1.07 -15.20
CA ARG A 199 -12.61 1.72 -16.48
C ARG A 199 -13.60 1.30 -17.56
N TYR A 200 -13.60 2.05 -18.67
CA TYR A 200 -14.47 1.85 -19.83
C TYR A 200 -13.70 1.94 -21.16
N TYR A 201 -12.46 1.42 -21.20
CA TYR A 201 -11.57 1.61 -22.34
C TYR A 201 -12.04 0.84 -23.57
N ALA A 202 -12.45 -0.42 -23.39
CA ALA A 202 -12.98 -1.24 -24.46
C ALA A 202 -14.23 -0.61 -25.09
N GLU A 203 -15.15 -0.06 -24.28
CA GLU A 203 -16.35 0.63 -24.76
C GLU A 203 -16.02 1.92 -25.53
N ASN A 204 -14.94 2.59 -25.16
CA ASN A 204 -14.45 3.79 -25.83
C ASN A 204 -13.51 3.47 -27.01
N GLY A 205 -13.37 2.19 -27.38
CA GLY A 205 -12.59 1.74 -28.54
C GLY A 205 -11.08 1.76 -28.34
N GLN A 206 -10.61 1.84 -27.10
CA GLN A 206 -9.20 1.70 -26.75
C GLN A 206 -8.84 0.24 -26.44
N GLU A 207 -7.56 -0.10 -26.62
CA GLU A 207 -7.03 -1.39 -26.15
C GLU A 207 -7.19 -1.46 -24.62
N ASP A 208 -7.77 -2.58 -24.15
CA ASP A 208 -8.02 -2.83 -22.74
C ASP A 208 -7.45 -4.19 -22.34
N CYS A 209 -7.18 -4.35 -21.05
CA CYS A 209 -6.76 -5.60 -20.44
C CYS A 209 -7.99 -6.46 -20.11
N ASP A 210 -7.92 -7.77 -20.36
CA ASP A 210 -8.92 -8.73 -19.87
C ASP A 210 -8.86 -8.94 -18.34
N ALA A 211 -7.77 -8.48 -17.71
CA ALA A 211 -7.57 -8.56 -16.26
C ALA A 211 -8.47 -7.58 -15.49
N SER A 212 -8.70 -7.84 -14.20
CA SER A 212 -9.51 -6.95 -13.36
C SER A 212 -8.92 -5.55 -13.21
N LEU A 213 -7.59 -5.43 -13.21
CA LEU A 213 -6.89 -4.15 -13.23
C LEU A 213 -6.27 -3.91 -14.60
N PHE A 214 -6.35 -2.67 -15.06
CA PHE A 214 -5.51 -2.17 -16.12
C PHE A 214 -4.35 -1.41 -15.53
N SER A 215 -3.17 -1.58 -16.12
CA SER A 215 -1.94 -1.04 -15.57
C SER A 215 -0.99 -0.60 -16.66
N LEU A 216 -0.31 0.51 -16.39
CA LEU A 216 0.73 1.10 -17.23
C LEU A 216 1.99 1.27 -16.42
N THR A 217 3.13 1.08 -17.07
CA THR A 217 4.45 1.29 -16.50
C THR A 217 5.28 2.14 -17.45
N THR A 218 5.97 3.13 -16.90
CA THR A 218 6.92 3.97 -17.62
C THR A 218 8.31 3.81 -17.05
N THR A 219 9.28 3.58 -17.93
CA THR A 219 10.71 3.67 -17.64
C THR A 219 11.32 4.75 -18.53
N GLU A 220 11.98 4.34 -19.61
CA GLU A 220 12.38 5.18 -20.75
C GLU A 220 11.25 5.32 -21.78
N SER A 221 10.26 4.44 -21.72
CA SER A 221 9.05 4.46 -22.55
C SER A 221 7.89 3.84 -21.78
N THR A 222 6.66 4.13 -22.17
CA THR A 222 5.47 3.56 -21.55
C THR A 222 5.03 2.25 -22.20
N ALA A 223 4.64 1.27 -21.38
CA ALA A 223 4.08 0.00 -21.83
C ALA A 223 2.89 -0.44 -20.97
N LEU A 224 2.00 -1.25 -21.56
CA LEU A 224 0.94 -1.96 -20.83
C LEU A 224 1.55 -3.02 -19.91
N ALA A 225 1.12 -3.02 -18.65
CA ALA A 225 1.54 -3.95 -17.60
C ALA A 225 0.32 -4.71 -17.04
N CYS A 226 -0.67 -5.01 -17.90
CA CYS A 226 -1.98 -5.54 -17.54
C CYS A 226 -2.00 -6.56 -16.38
N GLY A 227 -2.88 -6.34 -15.41
CA GLY A 227 -3.13 -7.26 -14.29
C GLY A 227 -2.21 -7.08 -13.09
N GLU A 228 -1.20 -6.20 -13.17
CA GLU A 228 -0.36 -5.83 -12.04
C GLU A 228 -1.10 -4.88 -11.08
N GLU A 229 -0.94 -5.09 -9.77
CA GLU A 229 -1.55 -4.25 -8.73
C GLU A 229 -0.49 -3.36 -8.07
N PHE A 230 -0.66 -2.04 -8.16
CA PHE A 230 0.18 -1.06 -7.47
C PHE A 230 -0.58 -0.45 -6.29
N ILE A 231 -1.22 -1.34 -5.53
CA ILE A 231 -2.03 -1.01 -4.36
C ILE A 231 -1.19 -1.42 -3.16
N GLY A 232 -0.83 -0.47 -2.31
CA GLY A 232 0.07 -0.73 -1.18
C GLY A 232 -0.30 -1.94 -0.34
N VAL A 233 0.73 -2.62 0.16
CA VAL A 233 0.52 -3.71 1.11
C VAL A 233 0.38 -3.18 2.54
N GLU A 234 -0.21 -4.00 3.41
CA GLU A 234 -0.35 -3.67 4.84
C GLU A 234 1.02 -3.30 5.45
N GLY A 235 1.09 -2.12 6.06
CA GLY A 235 2.31 -1.57 6.65
C GLY A 235 3.05 -0.56 5.77
N GLN A 236 2.71 -0.45 4.48
CA GLN A 236 3.17 0.66 3.64
C GLN A 236 2.30 1.90 3.80
N GLN A 237 2.92 3.07 3.71
CA GLN A 237 2.22 4.34 3.73
C GLN A 237 1.73 4.68 2.33
N VAL A 238 0.42 4.55 2.09
CA VAL A 238 -0.23 5.03 0.86
C VAL A 238 -0.61 6.49 1.03
N HIS A 239 -0.10 7.39 0.18
CA HIS A 239 -0.47 8.79 0.19
C HIS A 239 -1.63 9.06 -0.75
N THR A 240 -2.67 9.74 -0.28
CA THR A 240 -3.73 10.22 -1.18
C THR A 240 -3.29 11.57 -1.74
N LEU A 241 -3.21 11.68 -3.06
CA LEU A 241 -2.93 12.95 -3.73
C LEU A 241 -4.25 13.64 -4.04
N GLU A 242 -4.60 14.65 -3.25
CA GLU A 242 -5.72 15.55 -3.55
C GLU A 242 -5.61 16.12 -4.96
N TYR A 243 -6.74 16.45 -5.60
CA TYR A 243 -6.71 17.01 -6.93
C TYR A 243 -5.92 18.34 -6.96
N GLY A 244 -5.07 18.49 -7.97
CA GLY A 244 -4.11 19.59 -8.09
C GLY A 244 -2.81 19.39 -7.30
N THR A 245 -2.59 18.23 -6.68
CA THR A 245 -1.34 17.91 -5.97
C THR A 245 -0.50 16.90 -6.73
N SER A 246 0.81 16.95 -6.50
CA SER A 246 1.79 16.07 -7.13
C SER A 246 2.67 15.36 -6.11
N ALA A 247 3.20 14.21 -6.49
CA ALA A 247 4.29 13.54 -5.79
C ALA A 247 5.44 13.25 -6.75
N ALA A 248 6.67 13.26 -6.24
CA ALA A 248 7.85 13.01 -7.05
C ALA A 248 9.00 12.42 -6.24
N ASN A 249 9.89 11.74 -6.96
CA ASN A 249 11.25 11.43 -6.51
C ASN A 249 12.28 12.10 -7.47
N ASP A 250 13.52 11.63 -7.48
CA ASP A 250 14.58 12.20 -8.33
C ASP A 250 14.39 11.96 -9.84
N THR A 251 13.60 10.94 -10.21
CA THR A 251 13.47 10.46 -11.61
C THR A 251 12.05 10.59 -12.13
N TYR A 252 11.05 10.29 -11.32
CA TYR A 252 9.65 10.18 -11.72
C TYR A 252 8.76 11.11 -10.92
N ALA A 253 7.64 11.49 -11.52
CA ALA A 253 6.63 12.32 -10.88
C ALA A 253 5.24 11.86 -11.29
N CYS A 254 4.27 12.15 -10.43
CA CYS A 254 2.86 11.93 -10.69
C CYS A 254 2.05 13.12 -10.20
N SER A 255 1.03 13.51 -10.96
CA SER A 255 0.08 14.56 -10.63
C SER A 255 -1.35 14.02 -10.68
N SER A 256 -2.13 14.34 -9.66
CA SER A 256 -3.54 13.97 -9.55
C SER A 256 -4.40 15.15 -9.98
N GLU A 257 -5.16 15.01 -11.07
CA GLU A 257 -6.13 16.00 -11.52
C GLU A 257 -7.54 15.40 -11.61
N GLU A 258 -8.57 16.25 -11.69
CA GLU A 258 -9.96 15.79 -11.89
C GLU A 258 -10.13 15.05 -13.23
N THR A 259 -9.27 15.37 -14.21
CA THR A 259 -9.24 14.78 -15.55
C THR A 259 -8.51 13.44 -15.60
N GLY A 260 -7.69 13.12 -14.60
CA GLY A 260 -6.91 11.87 -14.55
C GLY A 260 -5.68 11.96 -13.66
N MET A 261 -5.01 10.82 -13.51
CA MET A 261 -3.68 10.73 -12.92
C MET A 261 -2.65 10.70 -14.05
N THR A 262 -1.69 11.61 -14.00
CA THR A 262 -0.58 11.67 -14.95
C THR A 262 0.71 11.28 -14.24
N CYS A 263 1.49 10.37 -14.82
CA CYS A 263 2.79 9.96 -14.28
C CYS A 263 3.84 9.93 -15.40
N TRP A 264 5.03 10.44 -15.12
CA TRP A 264 6.08 10.61 -16.13
C TRP A 264 7.48 10.49 -15.54
N ASN A 265 8.44 10.27 -16.43
CA ASN A 265 9.87 10.37 -16.18
C ASN A 265 10.31 11.82 -16.42
N GLN A 266 10.83 12.47 -15.38
CA GLN A 266 11.22 13.88 -15.42
C GLN A 266 12.38 14.16 -16.39
N TRP A 267 13.20 13.15 -16.71
CA TRP A 267 14.38 13.28 -17.55
C TRP A 267 14.07 13.06 -19.03
N THR A 268 13.24 12.07 -19.35
CA THR A 268 12.89 11.76 -20.74
C THR A 268 11.63 12.47 -21.20
N GLY A 269 10.77 12.88 -20.27
CA GLY A 269 9.44 13.41 -20.55
C GLY A 269 8.42 12.34 -20.93
N HIS A 270 8.80 11.07 -20.99
CA HIS A 270 7.88 9.99 -21.32
C HIS A 270 6.96 9.67 -20.15
N GLY A 271 5.71 9.33 -20.46
CA GLY A 271 4.71 9.14 -19.42
C GLY A 271 3.35 8.74 -19.95
N PHE A 272 2.39 8.76 -19.05
CA PHE A 272 1.00 8.51 -19.38
C PHE A 272 0.06 9.32 -18.50
N THR A 273 -1.14 9.53 -19.03
CA THR A 273 -2.31 9.97 -18.26
C THR A 273 -3.35 8.88 -18.33
N LEU A 274 -3.98 8.53 -17.21
CA LEU A 274 -5.10 7.60 -17.18
C LEU A 274 -6.26 8.09 -16.30
N ASN A 275 -7.47 7.73 -16.71
CA ASN A 275 -8.70 7.98 -15.97
C ASN A 275 -9.72 6.87 -16.27
N ARG A 276 -10.97 6.98 -15.81
CA ARG A 276 -11.99 5.92 -16.01
C ARG A 276 -12.39 5.72 -17.47
N THR A 277 -12.24 6.72 -18.33
CA THR A 277 -12.74 6.70 -19.71
C THR A 277 -11.66 6.48 -20.74
N SER A 278 -10.43 6.93 -20.48
CA SER A 278 -9.33 6.84 -21.42
C SER A 278 -7.97 6.79 -20.74
N TYR A 279 -6.97 6.37 -21.51
CA TYR A 279 -5.56 6.59 -21.21
C TYR A 279 -4.82 7.10 -22.45
N GLU A 280 -3.72 7.79 -22.24
CA GLU A 280 -2.81 8.27 -23.28
C GLU A 280 -1.37 8.12 -22.81
N THR A 281 -0.44 7.95 -23.76
CA THR A 281 1.00 7.82 -23.51
C THR A 281 1.74 8.86 -24.34
N PHE A 282 2.83 9.42 -23.83
CA PHE A 282 3.64 10.44 -24.49
C PHE A 282 5.15 10.18 -24.31
#